data_AF-A0A354EQD9-F1
#
_entry.id   AF-A0A354EQD9-F1
#
_cell.length_a   1.000
_cell.length_b   1.000
_cell.length_c   1.000
_cell.angle_alpha   90.00
_cell.angle_beta   90.00
_cell.angle_gamma   90.00
#
_symmetry.space_group_name_H-M   'P 1'
#
loop_
_entity.id
_entity.type
_entity.pdbx_description
1 polymer ?
#
loop_
_entity_poly.entity_id
_entity_poly.type
_entity_poly.pdbx_seq_one_letter_code
_entity_poly.pdbx_strand_id
1 'polypeptide(L)'
;MPTIETLSERPKPVAPTTLGCEVLARFEREPDTLVIPVVDGDRPVGLVERTAFLEKIAARFGHALYDLRPITFAMDAEPAVVEAGVRIDAFCDIMLKGGPAALLRGFIVTRNGAYSGVGTAATLLQAVNTRQREQNEQLAEQAAILSDTRAQAIAAARAKSQFLAIMSHELRTPMNGVLAVAELLRRQPLTATAQAHVQTIVDSSETLLRILQDAVDLSKAEAGELELASTPTALRALMDDIQSMWEPRASQDGVTLLVGYEGDTELAAVIDGVRLKQVFNNLIGNA
;
A
#
# COMPACT_ATOMS: atom_id res chain seq x y z
N MET A 1 8.83 -10.33 16.43
CA MET A 1 9.01 -11.40 15.43
C MET A 1 8.96 -12.72 16.18
N PRO A 2 8.17 -13.71 15.74
CA PRO A 2 8.01 -14.96 16.48
C PRO A 2 9.31 -15.77 16.48
N THR A 3 9.60 -16.42 17.61
CA THR A 3 10.83 -17.19 17.84
C THR A 3 10.52 -18.68 17.89
N ILE A 4 11.56 -19.51 17.83
CA ILE A 4 11.41 -20.97 17.85
C ILE A 4 10.67 -21.47 19.10
N GLU A 5 10.79 -20.75 20.22
CA GLU A 5 10.05 -21.07 21.45
C GLU A 5 8.53 -21.21 21.25
N THR A 6 7.92 -20.36 20.43
CA THR A 6 6.46 -20.37 20.23
C THR A 6 5.98 -21.60 19.45
N LEU A 7 6.90 -22.31 18.80
CA LEU A 7 6.61 -23.51 18.01
C LEU A 7 7.08 -24.80 18.67
N SER A 8 7.73 -24.69 19.84
CA SER A 8 8.28 -25.84 20.53
C SER A 8 7.20 -26.60 21.29
N GLU A 9 7.09 -27.89 21.01
CA GLU A 9 6.39 -28.83 21.88
C GLU A 9 7.29 -29.21 23.05
N ARG A 10 6.71 -29.53 24.20
CA ARG A 10 7.46 -29.89 25.41
C ARG A 10 7.15 -31.33 25.85
N PRO A 11 7.40 -32.34 25.01
CA PRO A 11 7.26 -33.73 25.45
C PRO A 11 8.22 -34.00 26.61
N LYS A 12 7.77 -34.79 27.58
CA LYS A 12 8.63 -35.20 28.70
C LYS A 12 9.90 -35.87 28.15
N PRO A 13 11.12 -35.48 28.56
CA PRO A 13 12.33 -36.12 28.09
C PRO A 13 12.51 -37.53 28.69
N VAL A 14 13.33 -38.34 28.03
CA VAL A 14 13.79 -39.64 28.53
C VAL A 14 15.28 -39.58 28.88
N ALA A 15 15.73 -40.44 29.78
CA ALA A 15 17.15 -40.53 30.13
C ALA A 15 17.90 -41.37 29.07
N PRO A 16 19.23 -41.21 28.92
CA PRO A 16 20.03 -42.06 28.03
C PRO A 16 19.95 -43.54 28.38
N THR A 17 19.70 -43.85 29.65
CA THR A 17 19.55 -45.21 30.17
C THR A 17 18.15 -45.78 29.98
N THR A 18 17.16 -44.99 29.54
CA THR A 18 15.80 -45.46 29.27
C THR A 18 15.83 -46.58 28.23
N LEU A 19 15.08 -47.65 28.46
CA LEU A 19 15.10 -48.81 27.59
C LEU A 19 14.28 -48.60 26.32
N GLY A 20 14.67 -49.27 25.23
CA GLY A 20 13.96 -49.21 23.96
C GLY A 20 12.48 -49.59 24.07
N CYS A 21 12.15 -50.63 24.87
CA CYS A 21 10.75 -51.04 25.05
C CYS A 21 9.87 -49.96 25.72
N GLU A 22 10.43 -49.15 26.62
CA GLU A 22 9.71 -48.05 27.28
C GLU A 22 9.39 -46.92 26.29
N VAL A 23 10.33 -46.61 25.39
CA VAL A 23 10.14 -45.62 24.33
C VAL A 23 9.15 -46.10 23.27
N LEU A 24 9.20 -47.40 22.91
CA LEU A 24 8.22 -48.01 22.03
C LEU A 24 6.80 -47.94 22.62
N ALA A 25 6.63 -48.36 23.86
CA ALA A 25 5.34 -48.28 24.57
C ALA A 25 4.81 -46.84 24.67
N ARG A 26 5.71 -45.85 24.73
CA ARG A 26 5.33 -44.44 24.68
C ARG A 26 4.82 -44.03 23.30
N PHE A 27 5.53 -44.37 22.23
CA PHE A 27 5.06 -44.07 20.87
C PHE A 27 3.73 -44.77 20.53
N GLU A 28 3.47 -45.95 21.09
CA GLU A 28 2.18 -46.63 20.95
C GLU A 28 1.05 -45.88 21.68
N ARG A 29 1.32 -45.34 22.87
CA ARG A 29 0.36 -44.56 23.66
C ARG A 29 0.12 -43.15 23.12
N GLU A 30 1.16 -42.56 22.54
CA GLU A 30 1.21 -41.17 22.06
C GLU A 30 1.44 -41.19 20.53
N PRO A 31 0.40 -41.48 19.70
CA PRO A 31 0.57 -41.64 18.26
C PRO A 31 1.04 -40.35 17.55
N ASP A 32 0.68 -39.19 18.08
CA ASP A 32 1.06 -37.88 17.51
C ASP A 32 2.45 -37.41 17.95
N THR A 33 3.10 -38.10 18.90
CA THR A 33 4.47 -37.77 19.29
C THR A 33 5.44 -38.25 18.22
N LEU A 34 5.97 -37.31 17.44
CA LEU A 34 6.90 -37.57 16.35
C LEU A 34 8.34 -37.68 16.82
N VAL A 35 8.70 -36.98 17.90
CA VAL A 35 10.06 -36.96 18.43
C VAL A 35 10.07 -36.95 19.95
N ILE A 36 11.05 -37.65 20.55
CA ILE A 36 11.28 -37.71 21.99
C ILE A 36 12.70 -37.26 22.29
N PRO A 37 12.90 -36.20 23.10
CA PRO A 37 14.23 -35.74 23.45
C PRO A 37 14.86 -36.65 24.51
N VAL A 38 16.15 -36.93 24.34
CA VAL A 38 16.99 -37.61 25.33
C VAL A 38 17.79 -36.55 26.06
N VAL A 39 17.64 -36.48 27.37
CA VAL A 39 18.24 -35.44 28.21
C VAL A 39 18.97 -36.10 29.38
N ASP A 40 20.20 -35.67 29.61
CA ASP A 40 21.00 -36.06 30.79
C ASP A 40 21.11 -34.86 31.75
N GLY A 41 20.46 -34.98 32.91
CA GLY A 41 20.16 -33.83 33.77
C GLY A 41 19.25 -32.84 33.04
N ASP A 42 19.78 -31.64 32.75
CA ASP A 42 19.08 -30.60 31.97
C ASP A 42 19.61 -30.48 30.53
N ARG A 43 20.67 -31.22 30.17
CA ARG A 43 21.34 -31.07 28.88
C ARG A 43 20.78 -32.05 27.85
N PRO A 44 20.35 -31.58 26.66
CA PRO A 44 19.95 -32.49 25.60
C PRO A 44 21.18 -33.23 25.05
N VAL A 45 21.07 -34.55 24.93
CA VAL A 45 22.15 -35.44 24.45
C VAL A 45 21.74 -36.28 23.24
N GLY A 46 20.47 -36.23 22.85
CA GLY A 46 20.00 -36.88 21.63
C GLY A 46 18.52 -36.65 21.36
N LEU A 47 18.06 -37.09 20.20
CA LEU A 47 16.67 -37.04 19.78
C LEU A 47 16.25 -38.39 19.20
N VAL A 48 15.13 -38.92 19.65
CA VAL A 48 14.54 -40.14 19.08
C VAL A 48 13.42 -39.74 18.15
N GLU A 49 13.58 -40.03 16.87
CA GLU A 49 12.54 -39.82 15.86
C GLU A 49 11.70 -41.08 15.71
N ARG A 50 10.38 -40.95 15.75
CA ARG A 50 9.44 -42.07 15.71
C ARG A 50 9.71 -43.00 14.52
N THR A 51 9.79 -42.45 13.31
CA THR A 51 9.97 -43.24 12.08
C THR A 51 11.30 -43.98 12.08
N ALA A 52 12.40 -43.28 12.37
CA ALA A 52 13.74 -43.87 12.40
C ALA A 52 13.86 -44.96 13.49
N PHE A 53 13.25 -44.73 14.65
CA PHE A 53 13.22 -45.69 15.76
C PHE A 53 12.45 -46.96 15.40
N LEU A 54 11.24 -46.82 14.86
CA LEU A 54 10.42 -47.96 14.45
C LEU A 54 11.06 -48.76 13.31
N GLU A 55 11.66 -48.07 12.32
CA GLU A 55 12.41 -48.72 11.25
C GLU A 55 13.59 -49.55 11.79
N LYS A 56 14.33 -48.99 12.76
CA LYS A 56 15.49 -49.65 13.36
C LYS A 56 15.12 -50.91 14.15
N ILE A 57 13.98 -50.91 14.84
CA ILE A 57 13.51 -52.06 15.63
C ILE A 57 12.81 -53.11 14.74
N ALA A 58 12.18 -52.68 13.65
CA ALA A 58 11.59 -53.57 12.65
C ALA A 58 12.64 -54.28 11.77
N ALA A 59 13.91 -53.88 11.84
CA ALA A 59 15.01 -54.52 11.12
C ALA A 59 15.18 -56.00 11.54
N ARG A 60 15.88 -56.76 10.67
CA ARG A 60 16.04 -58.24 10.52
C ARG A 60 16.07 -59.15 11.78
N PHE A 61 16.15 -58.60 12.98
CA PHE A 61 16.30 -59.30 14.25
C PHE A 61 15.13 -59.09 15.25
N GLY A 62 14.17 -58.20 14.97
CA GLY A 62 12.94 -58.01 15.75
C GLY A 62 13.12 -57.42 17.16
N HIS A 63 11.99 -57.19 17.86
CA HIS A 63 11.90 -56.51 19.16
C HIS A 63 12.81 -57.10 20.27
N ALA A 64 12.94 -58.43 20.32
CA ALA A 64 13.60 -59.15 21.41
C ALA A 64 15.10 -58.82 21.63
N LEU A 65 15.79 -58.29 20.62
CA LEU A 65 17.22 -57.91 20.72
C LEU A 65 17.44 -56.45 21.15
N TYR A 66 16.39 -55.63 21.12
CA TYR A 66 16.49 -54.18 21.31
C TYR A 66 15.70 -53.68 22.53
N ASP A 67 14.74 -54.45 23.02
CA ASP A 67 13.88 -54.08 24.15
C ASP A 67 14.66 -53.68 25.40
N LEU A 68 15.74 -54.41 25.72
CA LEU A 68 16.56 -54.20 26.92
C LEU A 68 17.79 -53.32 26.68
N ARG A 69 17.93 -52.70 25.49
CA ARG A 69 19.04 -51.80 25.20
C ARG A 69 18.70 -50.36 25.62
N PRO A 70 19.66 -49.60 26.17
CA PRO A 70 19.51 -48.16 26.40
C PRO A 70 19.22 -47.41 25.10
N ILE A 71 18.35 -46.39 25.16
CA ILE A 71 17.85 -45.65 23.99
C ILE A 71 18.94 -44.99 23.15
N THR A 72 20.16 -44.84 23.71
CA THR A 72 21.36 -44.41 22.99
C THR A 72 21.65 -45.25 21.74
N PHE A 73 21.20 -46.51 21.68
CA PHE A 73 21.38 -47.33 20.47
C PHE A 73 20.55 -46.83 19.28
N ALA A 74 19.45 -46.09 19.51
CA ALA A 74 18.46 -45.72 18.49
C ALA A 74 18.22 -44.22 18.35
N MET A 75 18.73 -43.38 19.27
CA MET A 75 18.65 -41.93 19.14
C MET A 75 19.61 -41.38 18.06
N ASP A 76 19.25 -40.23 17.48
CA ASP A 76 20.22 -39.33 16.83
C ASP A 76 21.05 -38.65 17.94
N ALA A 77 22.36 -38.89 17.93
CA ALA A 77 23.29 -38.33 18.91
C ALA A 77 23.75 -36.90 18.55
N GLU A 78 23.48 -36.45 17.33
CA GLU A 78 23.83 -35.11 16.85
C GLU A 78 22.58 -34.39 16.29
N PRO A 79 21.50 -34.24 17.08
CA PRO A 79 20.30 -33.57 16.62
C PRO A 79 20.58 -32.08 16.37
N ALA A 80 19.79 -31.46 15.50
CA ALA A 80 19.79 -30.01 15.38
C ALA A 80 19.35 -29.39 16.72
N VAL A 81 20.18 -28.54 17.31
CA VAL A 81 19.88 -27.81 18.55
C VAL A 81 19.81 -26.32 18.24
N VAL A 82 18.74 -25.67 18.69
CA VAL A 82 18.48 -24.26 18.45
C VAL A 82 18.07 -23.58 19.75
N GLU A 83 18.57 -22.37 19.99
CA GLU A 83 18.17 -21.56 21.15
C GLU A 83 16.77 -20.96 20.95
N ALA A 84 15.98 -20.94 22.02
CA ALA A 84 14.59 -20.50 22.06
C ALA A 84 14.36 -19.10 21.49
N GLY A 85 15.36 -18.22 21.57
CA GLY A 85 15.32 -16.85 21.05
C GLY A 85 15.57 -16.70 19.55
N VAL A 86 15.96 -17.78 18.84
CA VAL A 86 16.20 -17.73 17.40
C VAL A 86 14.88 -17.49 16.66
N ARG A 87 14.92 -16.63 15.65
CA ARG A 87 13.75 -16.35 14.80
C ARG A 87 13.42 -17.56 13.92
N ILE A 88 12.13 -17.78 13.73
CA ILE A 88 11.62 -18.91 12.93
C ILE A 88 12.13 -18.87 11.49
N ASP A 89 12.11 -17.70 10.85
CA ASP A 89 12.54 -17.53 9.46
C ASP A 89 14.04 -17.78 9.27
N ALA A 90 14.87 -17.23 10.15
CA ALA A 90 16.30 -17.50 10.16
C ALA A 90 16.61 -19.00 10.34
N PHE A 91 15.84 -19.70 11.18
CA PHE A 91 16.00 -21.13 11.38
C PHE A 91 15.50 -21.95 10.18
N CYS A 92 14.38 -21.56 9.56
CA CYS A 92 13.88 -22.19 8.33
C CYS A 92 14.92 -22.12 7.20
N ASP A 93 15.58 -20.97 7.02
CA ASP A 93 16.63 -20.80 6.00
C ASP A 93 17.83 -21.73 6.25
N ILE A 94 18.18 -21.97 7.51
CA ILE A 94 19.25 -22.89 7.89
C ILE A 94 18.84 -24.34 7.60
N MET A 95 17.63 -24.74 8.02
CA MET A 95 17.10 -26.08 7.80
C MET A 95 16.97 -26.43 6.30
N LEU A 96 16.48 -25.48 5.49
CA LEU A 96 16.29 -25.68 4.05
C LEU A 96 17.62 -25.82 3.28
N LYS A 97 18.72 -25.24 3.79
CA LYS A 97 20.06 -25.43 3.21
C LYS A 97 20.63 -26.84 3.44
N GLY A 98 20.13 -27.58 4.43
CA GLY A 98 20.55 -28.96 4.73
C GLY A 98 20.00 -30.02 3.77
N GLY A 99 19.19 -29.62 2.78
CA GLY A 99 18.57 -30.51 1.81
C GLY A 99 17.30 -31.21 2.32
N PRO A 100 16.60 -31.98 1.47
CA PRO A 100 15.28 -32.53 1.78
C PRO A 100 15.27 -33.49 2.99
N ALA A 101 16.37 -34.20 3.22
CA ALA A 101 16.49 -35.13 4.35
C ALA A 101 16.52 -34.44 5.71
N ALA A 102 16.97 -33.17 5.78
CA ALA A 102 16.98 -32.40 7.02
C ALA A 102 15.56 -32.04 7.49
N LEU A 103 14.60 -31.95 6.57
CA LEU A 103 13.19 -31.69 6.89
C LEU A 103 12.49 -32.90 7.52
N LEU A 104 13.03 -34.10 7.32
CA LEU A 104 12.51 -35.30 7.99
C LEU A 104 12.96 -35.38 9.45
N ARG A 105 13.95 -34.56 9.84
CA ARG A 105 14.51 -34.57 11.19
C ARG A 105 13.80 -33.62 12.13
N GLY A 106 13.73 -34.00 13.39
CA GLY A 106 13.34 -33.08 14.46
C GLY A 106 14.51 -32.22 14.92
N PHE A 107 14.20 -31.21 15.73
CA PHE A 107 15.19 -30.37 16.38
C PHE A 107 14.84 -30.18 17.86
N ILE A 108 15.87 -29.91 18.66
CA ILE A 108 15.73 -29.62 20.08
C ILE A 108 15.84 -28.12 20.29
N VAL A 109 14.92 -27.59 21.08
CA VAL A 109 14.91 -26.20 21.53
C VAL A 109 15.53 -26.13 22.91
N THR A 110 16.51 -25.24 23.06
CA THR A 110 17.21 -25.01 24.32
C THR A 110 16.97 -23.59 24.82
N ARG A 111 17.15 -23.40 26.13
CA ARG A 111 17.20 -22.08 26.75
C ARG A 111 18.42 -22.06 27.66
N ASN A 112 19.43 -21.27 27.30
CA ASN A 112 20.72 -21.26 27.99
C ASN A 112 21.37 -22.65 28.05
N GLY A 113 21.27 -23.42 26.96
CA GLY A 113 21.78 -24.79 26.88
C GLY A 113 20.99 -25.87 27.64
N ALA A 114 19.95 -25.50 28.41
CA ALA A 114 19.03 -26.46 29.02
C ALA A 114 17.90 -26.83 28.06
N TYR A 115 17.42 -28.07 28.12
CA TYR A 115 16.28 -28.54 27.33
C TYR A 115 15.04 -27.69 27.62
N SER A 116 14.43 -27.17 26.56
CA SER A 116 13.23 -26.31 26.66
C SER A 116 12.08 -26.79 25.77
N GLY A 117 12.33 -27.66 24.80
CA GLY A 117 11.30 -28.19 23.89
C GLY A 117 11.90 -28.91 22.69
N VAL A 118 11.04 -29.34 21.78
CA VAL A 118 11.39 -29.91 20.48
C VAL A 118 10.50 -29.32 19.40
N GLY A 119 10.91 -29.42 18.15
CA GLY A 119 10.05 -29.11 17.02
C GLY A 119 10.35 -29.99 15.82
N THR A 120 9.48 -29.91 14.82
CA THR A 120 9.59 -30.63 13.55
C THR A 120 9.40 -29.68 12.38
N ALA A 121 9.80 -30.11 11.17
CA ALA A 121 9.49 -29.35 9.96
C ALA A 121 7.98 -29.12 9.78
N ALA A 122 7.13 -30.06 10.22
CA ALA A 122 5.68 -29.91 10.17
C ALA A 122 5.20 -28.72 11.02
N THR A 123 5.69 -28.60 12.25
CA THR A 123 5.35 -27.46 13.15
C THR A 123 5.82 -26.11 12.58
N LEU A 124 6.98 -26.08 11.93
CA LEU A 124 7.49 -24.88 11.24
C LEU A 124 6.61 -24.50 10.03
N LEU A 125 6.29 -25.47 9.17
CA LEU A 125 5.46 -25.24 7.99
C LEU A 125 4.05 -24.79 8.36
N GLN A 126 3.44 -25.40 9.38
CA GLN A 126 2.13 -25.01 9.87
C GLN A 126 2.15 -23.56 10.37
N ALA A 127 3.17 -23.18 11.14
CA ALA A 127 3.32 -21.82 11.63
C ALA A 127 3.48 -20.79 10.50
N VAL A 128 4.33 -21.08 9.52
CA VAL A 128 4.52 -20.22 8.34
C VAL A 128 3.23 -20.11 7.53
N ASN A 129 2.50 -21.21 7.33
CA ASN A 129 1.25 -21.20 6.57
C ASN A 129 0.15 -20.39 7.28
N THR A 130 -0.05 -20.61 8.58
CA THR A 130 -1.01 -19.83 9.39
C THR A 130 -0.67 -18.35 9.32
N ARG A 131 0.59 -17.98 9.49
CA ARG A 131 1.07 -16.60 9.39
C ARG A 131 0.79 -16.00 8.02
N GLN A 132 1.05 -16.75 6.95
CA GLN A 132 0.80 -16.31 5.59
C GLN A 132 -0.69 -16.10 5.34
N ARG A 133 -1.56 -16.96 5.87
CA ARG A 133 -3.03 -16.79 5.79
C ARG A 133 -3.49 -15.51 6.48
N GLU A 134 -3.05 -15.28 7.73
CA GLU A 134 -3.35 -14.05 8.46
C GLU A 134 -2.91 -12.79 7.71
N GLN A 135 -1.70 -12.82 7.13
CA GLN A 135 -1.19 -11.70 6.35
C GLN A 135 -2.01 -11.47 5.08
N ASN A 136 -2.39 -12.55 4.38
CA ASN A 136 -3.23 -12.45 3.19
C ASN A 136 -4.64 -11.93 3.52
N GLU A 137 -5.22 -12.34 4.65
CA GLU A 137 -6.51 -11.84 5.13
C GLU A 137 -6.43 -10.34 5.47
N GLN A 138 -5.39 -9.91 6.18
CA GLN A 138 -5.14 -8.49 6.48
C GLN A 138 -4.97 -7.66 5.21
N LEU A 139 -4.21 -8.16 4.24
CA LEU A 139 -4.04 -7.47 2.95
C LEU A 139 -5.34 -7.39 2.17
N ALA A 140 -6.16 -8.45 2.19
CA ALA A 140 -7.46 -8.45 1.52
C ALA A 140 -8.43 -7.45 2.17
N GLU A 141 -8.46 -7.37 3.50
CA GLU A 141 -9.27 -6.39 4.24
C GLU A 141 -8.83 -4.96 3.93
N GLN A 142 -7.53 -4.67 3.96
CA GLN A 142 -7.00 -3.36 3.60
C GLN A 142 -7.33 -2.98 2.15
N ALA A 143 -7.21 -3.92 1.21
CA ALA A 143 -7.57 -3.67 -0.18
C ALA A 143 -9.06 -3.35 -0.34
N ALA A 144 -9.93 -4.04 0.39
CA ALA A 144 -11.37 -3.76 0.38
C ALA A 144 -11.69 -2.37 0.93
N ILE A 145 -11.10 -1.98 2.07
CA ILE A 145 -11.27 -0.65 2.67
C ILE A 145 -10.79 0.45 1.72
N LEU A 146 -9.62 0.28 1.11
CA LEU A 146 -9.07 1.24 0.16
C LEU A 146 -9.95 1.39 -1.08
N SER A 147 -10.47 0.28 -1.60
CA SER A 147 -11.38 0.28 -2.75
C SER A 147 -12.69 1.02 -2.44
N ASP A 148 -13.30 0.74 -1.29
CA ASP A 148 -14.54 1.40 -0.86
C ASP A 148 -14.33 2.90 -0.63
N THR A 149 -13.28 3.27 0.10
CA THR A 149 -12.92 4.68 0.34
C THR A 149 -12.70 5.43 -0.97
N ARG A 150 -12.00 4.80 -1.93
CA ARG A 150 -11.78 5.39 -3.26
C ARG A 150 -13.10 5.57 -4.01
N ALA A 151 -13.99 4.58 -3.98
CA ALA A 151 -15.30 4.67 -4.63
C ALA A 151 -16.15 5.81 -4.05
N GLN A 152 -16.17 5.94 -2.72
CA GLN A 152 -16.87 7.03 -2.03
C GLN A 152 -16.29 8.40 -2.38
N ALA A 153 -14.96 8.54 -2.41
CA ALA A 153 -14.30 9.79 -2.78
C ALA A 153 -14.65 10.21 -4.22
N ILE A 154 -14.64 9.27 -5.17
CA ILE A 154 -15.02 9.54 -6.57
C ILE A 154 -16.49 9.93 -6.67
N ALA A 155 -17.38 9.22 -5.98
CA ALA A 155 -18.81 9.55 -5.97
C ALA A 155 -19.07 10.95 -5.39
N ALA A 156 -18.39 11.31 -4.30
CA ALA A 156 -18.47 12.64 -3.70
C ALA A 156 -17.93 13.73 -4.65
N ALA A 157 -16.80 13.49 -5.31
CA ALA A 157 -16.22 14.42 -6.29
C ALA A 157 -17.18 14.67 -7.46
N ARG A 158 -17.81 13.61 -8.00
CA ARG A 158 -18.82 13.73 -9.06
C ARG A 158 -20.06 14.50 -8.62
N ALA A 159 -20.59 14.21 -7.43
CA ALA A 159 -21.73 14.93 -6.89
C ALA A 159 -21.42 16.43 -6.71
N LYS A 160 -20.22 16.77 -6.25
CA LYS A 160 -19.72 18.15 -6.16
C LYS A 160 -19.59 18.81 -7.54
N SER A 161 -19.06 18.10 -8.54
CA SER A 161 -18.97 18.53 -9.95
C SER A 161 -20.35 18.90 -10.50
N GLN A 162 -21.33 17.99 -10.36
CA GLN A 162 -22.68 18.20 -10.84
C GLN A 162 -23.39 19.37 -10.13
N PHE A 163 -23.27 19.45 -8.80
CA PHE A 163 -23.86 20.54 -8.03
C PHE A 163 -23.30 21.91 -8.45
N LEU A 164 -21.98 22.03 -8.57
CA LEU A 164 -21.35 23.29 -8.98
C LEU A 164 -21.69 23.66 -10.43
N ALA A 165 -21.80 22.70 -11.33
CA ALA A 165 -22.22 22.95 -12.71
C ALA A 165 -23.64 23.54 -12.78
N ILE A 166 -24.58 22.98 -12.02
CA ILE A 166 -25.97 23.48 -11.94
C ILE A 166 -25.98 24.89 -11.33
N MET A 167 -25.35 25.07 -10.16
CA MET A 167 -25.33 26.37 -9.49
C MET A 167 -24.67 27.45 -10.34
N SER A 168 -23.61 27.12 -11.08
CA SER A 168 -22.96 28.06 -12.00
C SER A 168 -23.90 28.53 -13.11
N HIS A 169 -24.70 27.63 -13.69
CA HIS A 169 -25.70 28.00 -14.69
C HIS A 169 -26.80 28.91 -14.09
N GLU A 170 -27.32 28.55 -12.92
CA GLU A 170 -28.36 29.31 -12.22
C GLU A 170 -27.87 30.69 -11.77
N LEU A 171 -26.58 30.86 -11.49
CA LEU A 171 -25.97 32.15 -11.14
C LEU A 171 -25.56 32.97 -12.37
N ARG A 172 -25.14 32.32 -13.46
CA ARG A 172 -24.76 32.99 -14.71
C ARG A 172 -25.94 33.75 -15.33
N THR A 173 -27.13 33.17 -15.30
CA THR A 173 -28.34 33.76 -15.88
C THR A 173 -28.69 35.14 -15.28
N PRO A 174 -28.86 35.31 -13.96
CA PRO A 174 -29.09 36.62 -13.36
C PRO A 174 -27.89 37.55 -13.54
N MET A 175 -26.66 37.03 -13.56
CA MET A 175 -25.48 37.88 -13.76
C MET A 175 -25.37 38.48 -15.14
N ASN A 176 -25.68 37.71 -16.18
CA ASN A 176 -25.78 38.22 -17.54
C ASN A 176 -26.89 39.29 -17.65
N GLY A 177 -27.97 39.16 -16.88
CA GLY A 177 -29.02 40.18 -16.78
C GLY A 177 -28.50 41.50 -16.18
N VAL A 178 -27.74 41.43 -15.08
CA VAL A 178 -27.11 42.62 -14.48
C VAL A 178 -26.10 43.26 -15.43
N LEU A 179 -25.29 42.46 -16.14
CA LEU A 179 -24.32 42.94 -17.12
C LEU A 179 -25.02 43.68 -18.26
N ALA A 180 -26.09 43.11 -18.82
CA ALA A 180 -26.87 43.73 -19.88
C ALA A 180 -27.46 45.09 -19.46
N VAL A 181 -27.98 45.18 -18.23
CA VAL A 181 -28.50 46.45 -17.70
C VAL A 181 -27.38 47.47 -17.50
N ALA A 182 -26.22 47.05 -16.96
CA ALA A 182 -25.06 47.93 -16.79
C ALA A 182 -24.54 48.46 -18.14
N GLU A 183 -24.50 47.61 -19.18
CA GLU A 183 -24.11 48.01 -20.54
C GLU A 183 -25.10 48.98 -21.18
N LEU A 184 -26.41 48.81 -20.93
CA LEU A 184 -27.43 49.77 -21.37
C LEU A 184 -27.26 51.11 -20.67
N LEU A 185 -26.98 51.13 -19.36
CA LEU A 185 -26.71 52.36 -18.61
C LEU A 185 -25.46 53.07 -19.15
N ARG A 186 -24.41 52.31 -19.50
CA ARG A 186 -23.15 52.87 -20.04
C ARG A 186 -23.35 53.65 -21.36
N ARG A 187 -24.41 53.36 -22.11
CA ARG A 187 -24.76 54.04 -23.37
C ARG A 187 -25.53 55.35 -23.16
N GLN A 188 -25.94 55.66 -21.93
CA GLN A 188 -26.67 56.88 -21.60
C GLN A 188 -25.71 58.02 -21.21
N PRO A 189 -26.14 59.30 -21.32
CA PRO A 189 -25.39 60.41 -20.77
C PRO A 189 -25.38 60.31 -19.24
N LEU A 190 -24.25 59.87 -18.69
CA LEU A 190 -24.02 59.70 -17.25
C LEU A 190 -23.03 60.75 -16.74
N THR A 191 -23.15 61.11 -15.46
CA THR A 191 -22.10 61.87 -14.77
C THR A 191 -20.85 61.00 -14.60
N ALA A 192 -19.68 61.62 -14.43
CA ALA A 192 -18.43 60.89 -14.21
C ALA A 192 -18.51 59.90 -13.03
N THR A 193 -19.18 60.27 -11.94
CA THR A 193 -19.42 59.41 -10.78
C THR A 193 -20.31 58.20 -11.12
N ALA A 194 -21.39 58.41 -11.88
CA ALA A 194 -22.27 57.32 -12.30
C ALA A 194 -21.58 56.37 -13.29
N GLN A 195 -20.73 56.90 -14.19
CA GLN A 195 -19.89 56.10 -15.07
C GLN A 195 -18.93 55.21 -14.28
N ALA A 196 -18.26 55.75 -13.27
CA ALA A 196 -17.37 54.96 -12.40
C ALA A 196 -18.13 53.82 -11.70
N HIS A 197 -19.33 54.08 -11.18
CA HIS A 197 -20.17 53.06 -10.56
C HIS A 197 -20.61 51.96 -11.53
N VAL A 198 -21.03 52.33 -12.75
CA VAL A 198 -21.38 51.35 -13.80
C VAL A 198 -20.17 50.49 -14.16
N GLN A 199 -18.99 51.08 -14.28
CA GLN A 199 -17.75 50.34 -14.53
C GLN A 199 -17.47 49.34 -13.41
N THR A 200 -17.57 49.75 -12.14
CA THR A 200 -17.41 48.83 -11.00
C THR A 200 -18.40 47.66 -11.04
N ILE A 201 -19.65 47.87 -11.45
CA ILE A 201 -20.65 46.80 -11.59
C ILE A 201 -20.23 45.79 -12.66
N VAL A 202 -19.76 46.27 -13.81
CA VAL A 202 -19.28 45.42 -14.91
C VAL A 202 -18.07 44.60 -14.45
N ASP A 203 -17.04 45.25 -13.91
CA ASP A 203 -15.81 44.59 -13.48
C ASP A 203 -16.06 43.53 -12.40
N SER A 204 -16.99 43.83 -11.47
CA SER A 204 -17.38 42.90 -10.40
C SER A 204 -18.15 41.70 -10.95
N SER A 205 -19.05 41.92 -11.92
CA SER A 205 -19.84 40.87 -12.55
C SER A 205 -18.96 39.93 -13.39
N GLU A 206 -18.02 40.48 -14.18
CA GLU A 206 -17.03 39.71 -14.92
C GLU A 206 -16.11 38.90 -14.00
N THR A 207 -15.69 39.49 -12.88
CA THR A 207 -14.90 38.79 -11.86
C THR A 207 -15.69 37.64 -11.23
N LEU A 208 -16.96 37.84 -10.88
CA LEU A 208 -17.77 36.76 -10.32
C LEU A 208 -18.00 35.63 -11.33
N LEU A 209 -18.30 35.95 -12.60
CA LEU A 209 -18.46 34.95 -13.65
C LEU A 209 -17.19 34.12 -13.86
N ARG A 210 -16.01 34.75 -13.77
CA ARG A 210 -14.72 34.07 -13.84
C ARG A 210 -14.52 33.11 -12.67
N ILE A 211 -14.74 33.57 -11.43
CA ILE A 211 -14.62 32.73 -10.22
C ILE A 211 -15.59 31.53 -10.30
N LEU A 212 -16.81 31.75 -10.77
CA LEU A 212 -17.79 30.67 -10.96
C LEU A 212 -17.32 29.66 -12.00
N GLN A 213 -16.71 30.13 -13.09
CA GLN A 213 -16.16 29.26 -14.12
C GLN A 213 -14.97 28.45 -13.59
N ASP A 214 -14.05 29.10 -12.88
CA ASP A 214 -12.88 28.46 -12.26
C ASP A 214 -13.30 27.39 -11.24
N ALA A 215 -14.35 27.66 -10.44
CA ALA A 215 -14.89 26.68 -9.49
C ALA A 215 -15.48 25.44 -10.18
N VAL A 216 -16.16 25.62 -11.33
CA VAL A 216 -16.67 24.50 -12.13
C VAL A 216 -15.51 23.69 -12.72
N ASP A 217 -14.51 24.36 -13.28
CA ASP A 217 -13.37 23.71 -13.91
C ASP A 217 -12.53 22.92 -12.89
N LEU A 218 -12.30 23.49 -11.70
CA LEU A 218 -11.64 22.79 -10.59
C LEU A 218 -12.43 21.54 -10.17
N SER A 219 -13.75 21.65 -10.03
CA SER A 219 -14.60 20.53 -9.63
C SER A 219 -14.61 19.39 -10.66
N LYS A 220 -14.63 19.74 -11.96
CA LYS A 220 -14.47 18.77 -13.05
C LYS A 220 -13.09 18.12 -13.03
N ALA A 221 -12.03 18.89 -12.77
CA ALA A 221 -10.68 18.35 -12.67
C ALA A 221 -10.54 17.35 -11.50
N GLU A 222 -11.06 17.70 -10.32
CA GLU A 222 -11.09 16.82 -9.14
C GLU A 222 -11.89 15.52 -9.39
N ALA A 223 -12.96 15.59 -10.19
CA ALA A 223 -13.76 14.44 -10.58
C ALA A 223 -13.14 13.60 -11.73
N GLY A 224 -12.07 14.08 -12.36
CA GLY A 224 -11.47 13.46 -13.55
C GLY A 224 -12.31 13.64 -14.83
N GLU A 225 -13.17 14.66 -14.87
CA GLU A 225 -14.13 14.98 -15.94
C GLU A 225 -13.68 16.20 -16.79
N LEU A 226 -12.53 16.81 -16.48
CA LEU A 226 -12.02 17.93 -17.27
C LEU A 226 -11.44 17.43 -18.59
N GLU A 227 -12.17 17.67 -19.68
CA GLU A 227 -11.71 17.38 -21.04
C GLU A 227 -10.95 18.57 -21.62
N LEU A 228 -9.83 18.29 -22.31
CA LEU A 228 -9.03 19.28 -23.02
C LEU A 228 -9.37 19.24 -24.51
N ALA A 229 -9.79 20.36 -25.07
CA ALA A 229 -10.13 20.50 -26.48
C ALA A 229 -8.88 20.85 -27.30
N SER A 230 -7.98 19.88 -27.46
CA SER A 230 -6.71 20.12 -28.15
C SER A 230 -6.89 20.29 -29.65
N THR A 231 -6.50 21.45 -30.19
CA THR A 231 -6.56 21.75 -31.62
C THR A 231 -5.27 22.43 -32.07
N PRO A 232 -4.90 22.35 -33.37
CA PRO A 232 -3.78 23.13 -33.89
C PRO A 232 -3.98 24.62 -33.62
N THR A 233 -3.16 25.18 -32.74
CA THR A 233 -3.22 26.57 -32.30
C THR A 233 -1.92 27.25 -32.66
N ALA A 234 -1.99 28.32 -33.47
CA ALA A 234 -0.83 29.13 -33.82
C ALA A 234 -0.32 29.87 -32.58
N LEU A 235 0.92 29.59 -32.18
CA LEU A 235 1.47 30.09 -30.91
C LEU A 235 1.70 31.60 -30.93
N ARG A 236 2.10 32.16 -32.08
CA ARG A 236 2.26 33.61 -32.25
C ARG A 236 0.95 34.35 -32.02
N ALA A 237 -0.12 33.93 -32.69
CA ALA A 237 -1.43 34.54 -32.54
C ALA A 237 -1.96 34.44 -31.09
N LEU A 238 -1.71 33.29 -30.42
CA LEU A 238 -2.04 33.12 -29.01
C LEU A 238 -1.34 34.16 -28.11
N MET A 239 -0.07 34.46 -28.37
CA MET A 239 0.70 35.44 -27.59
C MET A 239 0.29 36.89 -27.91
N ASP A 240 0.03 37.20 -29.17
CA ASP A 240 -0.48 38.51 -29.60
C ASP A 240 -1.85 38.81 -28.93
N ASP A 241 -2.72 37.79 -28.85
CA ASP A 241 -4.01 37.89 -28.15
C ASP A 241 -3.84 38.17 -26.65
N ILE A 242 -2.86 37.55 -25.99
CA ILE A 242 -2.59 37.77 -24.57
C ILE A 242 -2.04 39.18 -24.35
N GLN A 243 -1.12 39.64 -25.20
CA GLN A 243 -0.60 41.01 -25.13
C GLN A 243 -1.73 42.04 -25.27
N SER A 244 -2.53 41.94 -26.33
CA SER A 244 -3.60 42.90 -26.62
C SER A 244 -4.67 42.95 -25.52
N MET A 245 -4.92 41.84 -24.83
CA MET A 245 -5.85 41.77 -23.71
C MET A 245 -5.34 42.49 -22.46
N TRP A 246 -4.05 42.39 -22.15
CA TRP A 246 -3.48 42.88 -20.88
C TRP A 246 -2.80 44.26 -20.99
N GLU A 247 -2.36 44.67 -22.17
CA GLU A 247 -1.68 45.95 -22.40
C GLU A 247 -2.47 47.19 -21.93
N PRO A 248 -3.80 47.30 -22.16
CA PRO A 248 -4.59 48.43 -21.64
C PRO A 248 -4.60 48.50 -20.11
N ARG A 249 -4.71 47.33 -19.46
CA ARG A 249 -4.79 47.24 -17.99
C ARG A 249 -3.43 47.51 -17.34
N ALA A 250 -2.37 46.92 -17.88
CA ALA A 250 -1.01 47.21 -17.44
C ALA A 250 -0.68 48.72 -17.56
N SER A 251 -1.10 49.36 -18.67
CA SER A 251 -0.93 50.80 -18.86
C SER A 251 -1.72 51.64 -17.85
N GLN A 252 -2.96 51.24 -17.52
CA GLN A 252 -3.77 51.90 -16.49
C GLN A 252 -3.13 51.78 -15.10
N ASP A 253 -2.53 50.62 -14.80
CA ASP A 253 -1.88 50.35 -13.53
C ASP A 253 -0.43 50.88 -13.47
N GLY A 254 0.07 51.49 -14.57
CA GLY A 254 1.41 52.07 -14.65
C GLY A 254 2.54 51.03 -14.75
N VAL A 255 2.23 49.81 -15.16
CA VAL A 255 3.16 48.68 -15.28
C VAL A 255 3.51 48.43 -16.76
N THR A 256 4.78 48.13 -17.05
CA THR A 256 5.20 47.73 -18.40
C THR A 256 5.04 46.22 -18.58
N LEU A 257 4.14 45.80 -19.47
CA LEU A 257 4.00 44.41 -19.90
C LEU A 257 4.88 44.14 -21.13
N LEU A 258 5.76 43.14 -21.05
CA LEU A 258 6.57 42.68 -22.16
C LEU A 258 6.14 41.27 -22.55
N VAL A 259 5.65 41.10 -23.78
CA VAL A 259 5.30 39.79 -24.34
C VAL A 259 6.23 39.50 -25.51
N GLY A 260 6.88 38.33 -25.49
CA GLY A 260 7.83 37.90 -26.51
C GLY A 260 7.58 36.46 -26.93
N TYR A 261 7.59 36.21 -28.24
CA TYR A 261 7.52 34.88 -28.82
C TYR A 261 8.71 34.68 -29.77
N GLU A 262 9.67 33.87 -29.33
CA GLU A 262 10.91 33.52 -30.05
C GLU A 262 10.79 32.15 -30.73
N GLY A 263 9.70 31.93 -31.46
CA GLY A 263 9.48 30.75 -32.28
C GLY A 263 9.10 31.08 -33.72
N ASP A 264 9.07 30.06 -34.57
CA ASP A 264 8.62 30.18 -35.96
C ASP A 264 7.19 30.74 -36.01
N THR A 265 6.96 31.71 -36.91
CA THR A 265 5.70 32.42 -37.13
C THR A 265 4.56 31.51 -37.59
N GLU A 266 4.87 30.42 -38.30
CA GLU A 266 3.87 29.47 -38.80
C GLU A 266 3.68 28.27 -37.86
N LEU A 267 4.42 28.22 -36.74
CA LEU A 267 4.35 27.11 -35.81
C LEU A 267 3.00 27.07 -35.08
N ALA A 268 2.34 25.92 -35.20
CA ALA A 268 1.17 25.58 -34.42
C ALA A 268 1.47 24.41 -33.48
N ALA A 269 0.90 24.44 -32.28
CA ALA A 269 0.92 23.33 -31.34
C ALA A 269 -0.47 22.72 -31.21
N VAL A 270 -0.54 21.40 -31.00
CA VAL A 270 -1.81 20.72 -30.67
C VAL A 270 -2.06 20.89 -29.18
N ILE A 271 -2.83 21.93 -28.83
CA ILE A 271 -3.08 22.36 -27.45
C ILE A 271 -4.51 22.85 -27.28
N ASP A 272 -4.97 22.93 -26.03
CA ASP A 272 -6.19 23.67 -25.69
C ASP A 272 -5.83 25.14 -25.47
N GLY A 273 -5.96 25.95 -26.53
CA GLY A 273 -5.61 27.37 -26.50
C GLY A 273 -6.45 28.18 -25.50
N VAL A 274 -7.70 27.80 -25.25
CA VAL A 274 -8.57 28.50 -24.28
C VAL A 274 -8.05 28.30 -22.86
N ARG A 275 -7.70 27.06 -22.50
CA ARG A 275 -7.13 26.74 -21.19
C ARG A 275 -5.75 27.35 -21.01
N LEU A 276 -4.92 27.38 -22.06
CA LEU A 276 -3.61 28.01 -21.97
C LEU A 276 -3.73 29.53 -21.77
N LYS A 277 -4.67 30.21 -22.46
CA LYS A 277 -4.99 31.63 -22.18
C LYS A 277 -5.42 31.83 -20.73
N GLN A 278 -6.25 30.94 -20.17
CA GLN A 278 -6.68 31.01 -18.77
C GLN A 278 -5.48 30.94 -17.81
N VAL A 279 -4.49 30.07 -18.09
CA VAL A 279 -3.24 30.02 -17.31
C VAL A 279 -2.52 31.36 -17.37
N PHE A 280 -2.29 31.92 -18.55
CA PHE A 280 -1.65 33.24 -18.68
C PHE A 280 -2.44 34.36 -17.99
N ASN A 281 -3.76 34.38 -18.12
CA ASN A 281 -4.62 35.36 -17.44
C ASN A 281 -4.49 35.29 -15.92
N ASN A 282 -4.40 34.08 -15.35
CA ASN A 282 -4.20 33.92 -13.91
C ASN A 282 -2.78 34.32 -13.47
N LEU A 283 -1.76 34.05 -14.27
CA LEU A 283 -0.38 34.42 -13.94
C LEU A 283 -0.16 35.93 -14.04
N ILE A 284 -0.60 36.55 -15.15
CA ILE A 284 -0.43 37.99 -15.40
C ILE A 284 -1.33 38.79 -14.46
N GLY A 285 -2.58 38.37 -14.24
CA GLY A 285 -3.51 39.09 -13.37
C GLY A 285 -3.13 39.11 -11.89
N ASN A 286 -2.25 38.20 -11.45
CA ASN A 286 -1.73 38.15 -10.08
C ASN A 286 -0.40 38.89 -9.90
N ALA A 287 0.31 39.19 -10.99
CA ALA A 287 1.60 39.88 -10.99
C ALA A 287 1.42 41.40 -10.87
#